data_AF-A0A535G6K3-F1
#
_entry.id   AF-A0A535G6K3-F1
#
_cell.length_a   1.000
_cell.length_b   1.000
_cell.length_c   1.000
_cell.angle_alpha   90.00
_cell.angle_beta   90.00
_cell.angle_gamma   90.00
#
_symmetry.space_group_name_H-M   'P 1'
#
loop_
_entity.id
_entity.type
_entity.pdbx_description
1 polymer ?
#
loop_
_entity_poly.entity_id
_entity_poly.type
_entity_poly.pdbx_seq_one_letter_code
_entity_poly.pdbx_strand_id
1 'polypeptide(L)'
;MFVVWSHDGGNTWDGGGGLIPGSAALPYRVNLPQETGTHWFPAIAAGDPGHVDVAYLRTTEILPTDPLGKANPGGCAGPGPSNGNPTTYPPACPWNLYAAQSINLTNSPATATWTPTQITTTPVHVGDICNLGIFCLAPSSNRNLLDFIMETLDPQGCAHIAYADDNTVNKLRAANQTSGACLIAPHT
;
A
#
# COMPACT_ATOMS: atom_id res chain seq x y z
N MET A 1 -4.49 4.18 -3.93
CA MET A 1 -3.08 4.48 -3.62
C MET A 1 -2.55 5.43 -4.67
N PHE A 2 -1.74 6.41 -4.28
CA PHE A 2 -1.21 7.42 -5.17
C PHE A 2 0.26 7.68 -4.89
N VAL A 3 1.02 7.99 -5.94
CA VAL A 3 2.41 8.45 -5.89
C VAL A 3 2.48 9.83 -6.54
N VAL A 4 3.36 10.67 -6.00
CA VAL A 4 3.77 11.92 -6.63
C VAL A 4 5.27 11.84 -6.92
N TRP A 5 5.71 12.42 -8.02
CA TRP A 5 7.09 12.37 -8.45
C TRP A 5 7.65 13.77 -8.70
N SER A 6 8.91 13.98 -8.35
CA SER A 6 9.63 15.21 -8.65
C SER A 6 10.84 14.89 -9.53
N HIS A 7 10.96 15.61 -10.63
CA HIS A 7 12.09 15.51 -11.55
C HIS A 7 13.12 16.65 -11.37
N ASP A 8 12.87 17.57 -10.43
CA ASP A 8 13.65 18.80 -10.25
C ASP A 8 14.23 18.94 -8.84
N GLY A 9 14.43 17.81 -8.15
CA GLY A 9 15.01 17.78 -6.81
C GLY A 9 14.04 18.22 -5.70
N GLY A 10 12.73 18.07 -5.92
CA GLY A 10 11.69 18.35 -4.94
C GLY A 10 11.14 19.77 -4.98
N ASN A 11 11.52 20.59 -5.97
CA ASN A 11 11.00 21.95 -6.12
C ASN A 11 9.55 21.92 -6.60
N THR A 12 9.23 21.00 -7.50
CA THR A 12 7.87 20.72 -7.94
C THR A 12 7.61 19.22 -7.95
N TRP A 13 6.38 18.86 -7.62
CA TRP A 13 5.87 17.49 -7.74
C TRP A 13 4.84 17.47 -8.87
N ASP A 14 5.00 16.57 -9.83
CA ASP A 14 4.10 16.37 -10.99
C ASP A 14 3.74 17.68 -11.74
N GLY A 15 4.73 18.55 -11.95
CA GLY A 15 4.56 19.84 -12.63
C GLY A 15 3.97 20.96 -11.76
N GLY A 16 3.73 20.70 -10.47
CA GLY A 16 3.19 21.67 -9.51
C GLY A 16 1.69 21.95 -9.73
N GLY A 17 1.21 23.09 -9.24
CA GLY A 17 -0.16 23.56 -9.47
C GLY A 17 -1.22 23.03 -8.49
N GLY A 18 -0.82 22.28 -7.46
CA GLY A 18 -1.71 21.92 -6.36
C GLY A 18 -2.04 23.09 -5.44
N LEU A 19 -2.93 22.84 -4.47
CA LEU A 19 -3.39 23.86 -3.50
C LEU A 19 -2.26 24.43 -2.65
N ILE A 20 -1.22 23.64 -2.39
CA ILE A 20 0.00 24.06 -1.70
C ILE A 20 1.07 24.35 -2.76
N PRO A 21 1.76 25.50 -2.71
CA PRO A 21 2.85 25.79 -3.64
C PRO A 21 3.88 24.64 -3.71
N GLY A 22 4.19 24.20 -4.93
CA GLY A 22 5.09 23.06 -5.18
C GLY A 22 4.42 21.68 -5.15
N SER A 23 3.21 21.55 -4.61
CA SER A 23 2.47 20.26 -4.61
C SER A 23 1.91 19.91 -5.99
N ALA A 24 1.76 18.61 -6.23
CA ALA A 24 1.19 18.05 -7.46
C ALA A 24 -0.24 18.53 -7.72
N ALA A 25 -0.51 18.98 -8.95
CA ALA A 25 -1.88 19.20 -9.42
C ALA A 25 -2.65 17.89 -9.60
N LEU A 26 -1.97 16.83 -10.07
CA LEU A 26 -2.56 15.51 -10.28
C LEU A 26 -1.54 14.42 -9.92
N PRO A 27 -1.83 13.51 -8.98
CA PRO A 27 -0.92 12.41 -8.64
C PRO A 27 -1.08 11.21 -9.58
N TYR A 28 -0.07 10.34 -9.64
CA TYR A 28 -0.15 9.04 -10.29
C TYR A 28 -0.99 8.06 -9.47
N ARG A 29 -2.02 7.47 -10.08
CA ARG A 29 -2.79 6.41 -9.44
C ARG A 29 -2.07 5.08 -9.63
N VAL A 30 -1.64 4.49 -8.51
CA VAL A 30 -0.83 3.25 -8.47
C VAL A 30 -1.67 2.00 -8.74
N ASN A 31 -2.87 1.95 -8.15
CA ASN A 31 -3.78 0.82 -8.25
C ASN A 31 -4.76 1.00 -9.42
N LEU A 32 -5.38 -0.09 -9.92
CA LEU A 32 -6.26 0.03 -11.08
C LEU A 32 -7.45 0.98 -10.81
N PRO A 33 -7.91 1.76 -11.81
CA PRO A 33 -9.05 2.67 -11.66
C PRO A 33 -10.33 2.02 -11.10
N GLN A 34 -10.58 0.78 -11.51
CA GLN A 34 -11.72 -0.04 -11.12
C GLN A 34 -11.54 -0.78 -9.78
N GLU A 35 -10.34 -0.80 -9.21
CA GLU A 35 -10.15 -1.43 -7.90
C GLU A 35 -10.90 -0.64 -6.83
N THR A 36 -11.76 -1.34 -6.10
CA THR A 36 -12.41 -0.90 -4.87
C THR A 36 -11.71 -1.53 -3.65
N GLY A 37 -12.00 -0.98 -2.48
CA GLY A 37 -11.47 -1.47 -1.21
C GLY A 37 -10.49 -0.49 -0.54
N THR A 38 -9.76 -1.01 0.43
CA THR A 38 -8.82 -0.23 1.26
C THR A 38 -7.39 -0.63 0.96
N HIS A 39 -6.51 0.36 0.87
CA HIS A 39 -5.08 0.19 0.60
C HIS A 39 -4.27 0.85 1.71
N TRP A 40 -3.29 0.14 2.27
CA TRP A 40 -2.51 0.60 3.43
C TRP A 40 -1.02 0.33 3.32
N PHE A 41 -0.27 1.09 4.12
CA PHE A 41 1.18 0.95 4.35
C PHE A 41 1.99 0.77 3.07
N PRO A 42 2.07 1.82 2.25
CA PRO A 42 2.91 1.76 1.07
C PRO A 42 4.38 1.66 1.48
N ALA A 43 5.12 0.74 0.86
CA ALA A 43 6.55 0.81 0.69
C ALA A 43 6.85 1.16 -0.77
N ILE A 44 7.98 1.81 -1.02
CA ILE A 44 8.34 2.29 -2.35
C ILE A 44 9.82 2.08 -2.59
N ALA A 45 10.17 1.60 -3.78
CA ALA A 45 11.53 1.59 -4.30
C ALA A 45 11.57 2.28 -5.66
N ALA A 46 12.62 3.05 -5.91
CA ALA A 46 12.84 3.73 -7.18
C ALA A 46 14.19 3.31 -7.76
N GLY A 47 14.23 3.12 -9.08
CA GLY A 47 15.43 2.78 -9.84
C GLY A 47 15.81 3.89 -10.80
N ASP A 48 15.85 3.57 -12.10
CA ASP A 48 16.09 4.54 -13.16
C ASP A 48 15.01 5.65 -13.17
N PRO A 49 15.28 6.83 -13.75
CA PRO A 49 14.30 7.91 -13.81
C PRO A 49 12.95 7.47 -14.37
N GLY A 50 11.90 7.62 -13.56
CA GLY A 50 10.53 7.22 -13.90
C GLY A 50 10.19 5.75 -13.65
N HIS A 51 11.12 4.97 -13.09
CA HIS A 51 10.93 3.57 -12.72
C HIS A 51 10.71 3.44 -11.21
N VAL A 52 9.54 2.96 -10.81
CA VAL A 52 9.11 2.86 -9.41
C VAL A 52 8.30 1.59 -9.19
N ASP A 53 8.57 0.91 -8.08
CA ASP A 53 7.73 -0.14 -7.51
C ASP A 53 7.11 0.35 -6.20
N VAL A 54 5.85 -0.02 -5.97
CA VAL A 54 5.10 0.28 -4.74
C VAL A 54 4.41 -0.97 -4.21
N ALA A 55 4.88 -1.48 -3.09
CA ALA A 55 4.24 -2.52 -2.30
C ALA A 55 3.21 -1.94 -1.32
N TYR A 56 2.08 -2.62 -1.11
CA TYR A 56 1.03 -2.18 -0.18
C TYR A 56 0.16 -3.35 0.29
N LEU A 57 -0.51 -3.19 1.44
CA LEU A 57 -1.60 -4.08 1.84
C LEU A 57 -2.91 -3.65 1.17
N ARG A 58 -3.70 -4.63 0.76
CA ARG A 58 -5.03 -4.42 0.19
C ARG A 58 -6.06 -5.38 0.75
N THR A 59 -7.24 -4.87 1.02
CA THR A 59 -8.49 -5.62 1.18
C THR A 59 -9.52 -5.13 0.16
N THR A 60 -10.45 -5.99 -0.25
CA THR A 60 -11.61 -5.60 -1.06
C THR A 60 -12.66 -4.84 -0.24
N GLU A 61 -12.60 -4.95 1.09
CA GLU A 61 -13.52 -4.27 1.99
C GLU A 61 -13.21 -2.78 2.12
N ILE A 62 -14.25 -1.98 2.31
CA ILE A 62 -14.12 -0.56 2.63
C ILE A 62 -14.05 -0.42 4.14
N LEU A 63 -12.88 -0.03 4.64
CA LEU A 63 -12.68 0.26 6.05
C LEU A 63 -13.62 1.40 6.48
N PRO A 64 -14.46 1.19 7.50
CA PRO A 64 -15.25 2.25 8.09
C PRO A 64 -14.36 3.37 8.65
N THR A 65 -14.68 4.61 8.29
CA THR A 65 -14.01 5.79 8.82
C THR A 65 -14.97 6.72 9.54
N ASP A 66 -14.43 7.57 10.39
CA ASP A 66 -15.14 8.71 10.96
C ASP A 66 -15.36 9.82 9.90
N PRO A 67 -16.09 10.90 10.22
CA PRO A 67 -16.31 12.02 9.30
C PRO A 67 -15.04 12.79 8.87
N LEU A 68 -13.91 12.57 9.56
CA LEU A 68 -12.61 13.16 9.25
C LEU A 68 -11.71 12.19 8.45
N GLY A 69 -12.26 11.06 8.01
CA GLY A 69 -11.56 10.04 7.25
C GLY A 69 -10.56 9.21 8.07
N LYS A 70 -10.62 9.25 9.41
CA LYS A 70 -9.81 8.37 10.25
C LYS A 70 -10.47 7.01 10.34
N ALA A 71 -9.68 5.94 10.33
CA ALA A 71 -10.17 4.59 10.54
C ALA A 71 -10.95 4.51 11.86
N ASN A 72 -12.12 3.86 11.86
CA ASN A 72 -12.80 3.52 13.10
C ASN A 72 -11.96 2.48 13.86
N PRO A 73 -11.83 2.58 15.20
CA PRO A 73 -11.24 1.50 15.99
C PRO A 73 -12.01 0.19 15.74
N GLY A 74 -11.33 -0.86 15.30
CA GLY A 74 -11.98 -2.12 14.96
C GLY A 74 -12.77 -2.12 13.66
N GLY A 75 -12.53 -1.12 12.80
CA GLY A 75 -13.16 -0.95 11.48
C GLY A 75 -13.13 -2.21 10.62
N CYS A 76 -12.11 -3.04 10.78
CA CYS A 76 -11.94 -4.28 10.04
C CYS A 76 -11.98 -5.54 10.92
N ALA A 77 -12.42 -5.45 12.18
CA ALA A 77 -12.42 -6.58 13.12
C ALA A 77 -13.62 -7.54 12.98
N GLY A 78 -14.58 -7.22 12.12
CA GLY A 78 -15.80 -8.04 11.93
C GLY A 78 -16.91 -7.74 12.94
N PRO A 79 -18.07 -8.42 12.83
CA PRO A 79 -19.17 -8.30 13.78
C PRO A 79 -18.78 -8.79 15.19
N GLY A 80 -19.33 -8.15 16.23
CA GLY A 80 -19.14 -8.59 17.62
C GLY A 80 -20.18 -9.63 18.09
N PRO A 81 -20.37 -9.80 19.41
CA PRO A 81 -19.96 -8.90 20.50
C PRO A 81 -18.57 -9.17 21.10
N SER A 82 -17.90 -10.27 20.74
CA SER A 82 -16.63 -10.70 21.36
C SER A 82 -15.49 -9.69 21.16
N ASN A 83 -15.51 -8.96 20.05
CA ASN A 83 -14.57 -7.88 19.74
C ASN A 83 -15.16 -6.49 20.10
N GLY A 84 -16.32 -6.38 20.75
CA GLY A 84 -16.92 -5.08 21.09
C GLY A 84 -17.58 -4.32 19.93
N ASN A 85 -17.56 -4.83 18.70
CA ASN A 85 -18.31 -4.25 17.58
C ASN A 85 -19.81 -4.60 17.66
N PRO A 86 -20.70 -3.79 17.05
CA PRO A 86 -22.08 -4.18 16.80
C PRO A 86 -22.18 -5.47 15.98
N THR A 87 -23.26 -6.23 16.11
CA THR A 87 -23.51 -7.43 15.28
C THR A 87 -23.76 -7.11 13.81
N THR A 88 -23.99 -5.84 13.49
CA THR A 88 -24.24 -5.33 12.13
C THR A 88 -22.99 -4.78 11.44
N TYR A 89 -21.81 -4.93 12.05
CA TYR A 89 -20.57 -4.44 11.48
C TYR A 89 -20.20 -5.20 10.19
N PRO A 90 -19.47 -4.60 9.25
CA PRO A 90 -18.94 -5.31 8.08
C PRO A 90 -18.09 -6.54 8.48
N PRO A 91 -17.90 -7.50 7.56
CA PRO A 91 -17.00 -8.64 7.78
C PRO A 91 -15.57 -8.22 8.12
N ALA A 92 -14.81 -9.13 8.75
CA ALA A 92 -13.39 -8.90 9.00
C ALA A 92 -12.62 -8.79 7.68
N CYS A 93 -11.69 -7.84 7.58
CA CYS A 93 -10.99 -7.56 6.34
C CYS A 93 -9.86 -8.58 6.10
N PRO A 94 -9.84 -9.28 4.94
CA PRO A 94 -8.69 -10.06 4.52
C PRO A 94 -7.66 -9.16 3.81
N TRP A 95 -6.47 -9.04 4.38
CA TRP A 95 -5.39 -8.22 3.82
C TRP A 95 -4.38 -9.07 3.07
N ASN A 96 -4.12 -8.75 1.82
CA ASN A 96 -3.09 -9.37 1.00
C ASN A 96 -2.02 -8.34 0.64
N LEU A 97 -0.79 -8.81 0.45
CA LEU A 97 0.27 -7.99 -0.11
C LEU A 97 0.09 -7.87 -1.62
N TYR A 98 0.17 -6.64 -2.12
CA TYR A 98 0.23 -6.30 -3.53
C TYR A 98 1.50 -5.51 -3.80
N ALA A 99 1.95 -5.53 -5.04
CA ALA A 99 2.96 -4.60 -5.55
C ALA A 99 2.55 -4.09 -6.92
N ALA A 100 2.88 -2.85 -7.24
CA ALA A 100 2.60 -2.25 -8.54
C ALA A 100 3.82 -1.54 -9.09
N GLN A 101 4.12 -1.82 -10.36
CA GLN A 101 5.27 -1.26 -11.06
C GLN A 101 4.85 -0.23 -12.10
N SER A 102 5.64 0.84 -12.21
CA SER A 102 5.66 1.72 -13.38
C SER A 102 7.10 1.90 -13.86
N ILE A 103 7.30 1.88 -15.18
CA ILE A 103 8.60 2.13 -15.84
C ILE A 103 8.55 3.38 -16.74
N ASN A 104 7.53 4.22 -16.56
CA ASN A 104 7.31 5.38 -17.43
C ASN A 104 6.67 6.56 -16.71
N LEU A 105 6.97 6.76 -15.41
CA LEU A 105 6.49 7.93 -14.66
C LEU A 105 7.09 9.25 -15.15
N THR A 106 8.02 9.24 -16.10
CA THR A 106 8.40 10.43 -16.86
C THR A 106 7.27 10.98 -17.73
N ASN A 107 6.28 10.14 -18.08
CA ASN A 107 5.05 10.57 -18.75
C ASN A 107 4.07 11.17 -17.75
N SER A 108 3.13 11.99 -18.21
CA SER A 108 2.15 12.61 -17.30
C SER A 108 1.26 11.58 -16.59
N PRO A 109 0.61 11.94 -15.46
CA PRO A 109 -0.30 11.04 -14.74
C PRO A 109 -1.47 10.49 -15.58
N ALA A 110 -1.81 11.14 -16.69
CA ALA A 110 -2.84 10.69 -17.61
C ALA A 110 -2.39 9.55 -18.55
N THR A 111 -1.08 9.38 -18.76
CA THR A 111 -0.54 8.43 -19.76
C THR A 111 0.49 7.46 -19.20
N ALA A 112 1.04 7.71 -18.01
CA ALA A 112 1.85 6.72 -17.31
C ALA A 112 1.03 5.46 -16.98
N THR A 113 1.71 4.31 -17.02
CA THR A 113 1.07 3.00 -16.86
C THR A 113 1.56 2.32 -15.59
N TRP A 114 0.66 1.60 -14.94
CA TRP A 114 0.94 0.81 -13.74
C TRP A 114 0.53 -0.64 -13.95
N THR A 115 1.34 -1.56 -13.43
CA THR A 115 1.09 -3.00 -13.45
C THR A 115 0.97 -3.53 -12.03
N PRO A 116 -0.22 -3.52 -11.41
CA PRO A 116 -0.45 -4.07 -10.09
C PRO A 116 -0.58 -5.60 -10.12
N THR A 117 0.02 -6.26 -9.12
CA THR A 117 0.05 -7.71 -8.94
C THR A 117 -0.24 -8.04 -7.49
N GLN A 118 -1.13 -9.00 -7.24
CA GLN A 118 -1.28 -9.60 -5.92
C GLN A 118 -0.10 -10.55 -5.67
N ILE A 119 0.68 -10.30 -4.62
CA ILE A 119 1.89 -11.07 -4.31
C ILE A 119 1.57 -12.31 -3.48
N THR A 120 0.66 -12.18 -2.51
CA THR A 120 0.31 -13.30 -1.61
C THR A 120 -0.93 -14.02 -2.09
N THR A 121 -0.90 -15.35 -2.12
CA THR A 121 -2.05 -16.18 -2.51
C THR A 121 -3.10 -16.35 -1.42
N THR A 122 -2.70 -16.07 -0.17
CA THR A 122 -3.59 -16.04 1.01
C THR A 122 -3.41 -14.72 1.74
N PRO A 123 -4.42 -14.27 2.52
CA PRO A 123 -4.26 -13.09 3.35
C PRO A 123 -3.07 -13.24 4.29
N VAL A 124 -2.30 -12.17 4.46
CA VAL A 124 -1.22 -12.06 5.46
C VAL A 124 -1.76 -11.61 6.82
N HIS A 125 -2.96 -11.02 6.83
CA HIS A 125 -3.71 -10.65 8.02
C HIS A 125 -5.21 -10.77 7.80
N VAL A 126 -5.95 -11.10 8.85
CA VAL A 126 -7.41 -11.01 8.88
C VAL A 126 -7.81 -10.21 10.10
N GLY A 127 -8.51 -9.10 9.89
CA GLY A 127 -8.96 -8.23 10.98
C GLY A 127 -8.55 -6.76 10.81
N ASP A 128 -8.65 -6.04 11.92
CA ASP A 128 -8.31 -4.62 12.02
C ASP A 128 -6.80 -4.39 11.92
N ILE A 129 -6.34 -3.40 11.16
CA ILE A 129 -4.95 -2.95 11.25
C ILE A 129 -4.96 -1.51 11.74
N CYS A 130 -4.79 -1.33 13.05
CA CYS A 130 -5.08 -0.02 13.61
C CYS A 130 -3.90 0.95 13.54
N ASN A 131 -4.16 2.11 12.94
CA ASN A 131 -3.23 3.22 12.78
C ASN A 131 -3.55 4.42 13.70
N LEU A 132 -4.32 4.20 14.77
CA LEU A 132 -4.77 5.26 15.69
C LEU A 132 -3.84 5.49 16.89
N GLY A 133 -2.61 4.96 16.85
CA GLY A 133 -1.66 5.07 17.97
C GLY A 133 -2.26 4.53 19.26
N ILE A 134 -2.17 5.26 20.38
CA ILE A 134 -2.63 4.79 21.70
C ILE A 134 -4.10 4.32 21.75
N PHE A 135 -4.93 4.65 20.76
CA PHE A 135 -6.33 4.25 20.69
C PHE A 135 -6.63 2.86 20.08
N CYS A 136 -5.64 2.12 19.58
CA CYS A 136 -5.84 0.71 19.20
C CYS A 136 -5.94 -0.17 20.45
N LEU A 137 -7.13 -0.23 21.02
CA LEU A 137 -7.41 -0.90 22.28
C LEU A 137 -8.17 -2.20 22.02
N ALA A 138 -7.85 -3.22 22.82
CA ALA A 138 -8.68 -4.41 22.91
C ALA A 138 -10.08 -4.05 23.44
N PRO A 139 -11.14 -4.79 23.08
CA PRO A 139 -11.11 -6.01 22.25
C PRO A 139 -11.35 -5.77 20.75
N SER A 140 -11.69 -4.55 20.32
CA SER A 140 -12.09 -4.27 18.94
C SER A 140 -10.93 -4.06 17.98
N SER A 141 -9.76 -3.70 18.50
CA SER A 141 -8.62 -3.35 17.68
C SER A 141 -7.40 -4.19 18.05
N ASN A 142 -6.53 -4.46 17.08
CA ASN A 142 -5.28 -5.20 17.32
C ASN A 142 -4.05 -4.32 17.09
N ARG A 143 -2.93 -4.77 17.67
CA ARG A 143 -1.63 -4.10 17.70
C ARG A 143 -0.61 -4.85 16.84
N ASN A 144 -1.09 -5.61 15.86
CA ASN A 144 -0.21 -6.41 15.04
C ASN A 144 0.57 -5.47 14.12
N LEU A 145 1.90 -5.62 14.11
CA LEU A 145 2.84 -4.70 13.46
C LEU A 145 2.89 -4.93 11.94
N LEU A 146 1.74 -4.82 11.29
CA LEU A 146 1.58 -5.00 9.85
C LEU A 146 2.03 -3.80 9.02
N ASP A 147 2.46 -2.74 9.69
CA ASP A 147 3.13 -1.58 9.10
C ASP A 147 4.58 -1.87 8.68
N PHE A 148 5.15 -3.02 9.03
CA PHE A 148 6.49 -3.45 8.58
C PHE A 148 6.49 -4.05 7.18
N ILE A 149 6.02 -3.29 6.19
CA ILE A 149 6.35 -3.56 4.79
C ILE A 149 7.55 -2.72 4.42
N MET A 150 8.56 -3.37 3.84
CA MET A 150 9.71 -2.70 3.25
C MET A 150 9.93 -3.23 1.86
N GLU A 151 10.24 -2.34 0.94
CA GLU A 151 10.57 -2.67 -0.44
C GLU A 151 11.93 -2.06 -0.76
N THR A 152 12.76 -2.85 -1.42
CA THR A 152 14.07 -2.45 -1.91
C THR A 152 14.34 -3.13 -3.24
N LEU A 153 15.47 -2.79 -3.87
CA LEU A 153 15.92 -3.43 -5.10
C LEU A 153 17.07 -4.38 -4.78
N ASP A 154 17.02 -5.57 -5.36
CA ASP A 154 18.14 -6.50 -5.33
C ASP A 154 19.31 -6.00 -6.20
N PRO A 155 20.47 -6.67 -6.21
CA PRO A 155 21.61 -6.24 -7.04
C PRO A 155 21.36 -6.26 -8.55
N GLN A 156 20.28 -6.88 -9.02
CA GLN A 156 19.84 -6.87 -10.41
C GLN A 156 18.85 -5.73 -10.69
N GLY A 157 18.49 -4.94 -9.68
CA GLY A 157 17.53 -3.84 -9.77
C GLY A 157 16.08 -4.27 -9.65
N CYS A 158 15.80 -5.52 -9.26
CA CYS A 158 14.46 -6.10 -9.22
C CYS A 158 13.87 -5.99 -7.81
N ALA A 159 12.54 -5.93 -7.68
CA ALA A 159 11.90 -5.73 -6.39
C ALA A 159 12.18 -6.86 -5.39
N HIS A 160 12.48 -6.48 -4.16
CA HIS A 160 12.60 -7.34 -2.99
C HIS A 160 11.77 -6.75 -1.84
N ILE A 161 10.71 -7.45 -1.45
CA ILE A 161 9.72 -6.95 -0.49
C ILE A 161 9.77 -7.82 0.77
N ALA A 162 10.10 -7.24 1.91
CA ALA A 162 9.94 -7.86 3.22
C ALA A 162 8.60 -7.42 3.85
N TYR A 163 7.86 -8.37 4.45
CA TYR A 163 6.54 -8.11 5.03
C TYR A 163 6.23 -9.02 6.21
N ALA A 164 5.39 -8.54 7.13
CA ALA A 164 4.85 -9.34 8.22
C ALA A 164 3.62 -10.16 7.77
N ASP A 165 3.53 -11.40 8.24
CA ASP A 165 2.36 -12.27 8.13
C ASP A 165 2.03 -12.81 9.51
N ASP A 166 0.81 -12.56 9.97
CA ASP A 166 0.28 -12.97 11.26
C ASP A 166 -1.02 -13.77 11.14
N ASN A 167 -1.44 -14.14 9.92
CA ASN A 167 -2.72 -14.80 9.70
C ASN A 167 -2.72 -16.24 10.23
N THR A 168 -1.78 -17.06 9.76
CA THR A 168 -1.69 -18.48 10.16
C THR A 168 -0.54 -18.76 11.12
N VAL A 169 0.58 -18.05 10.96
CA VAL A 169 1.76 -18.13 11.80
C VAL A 169 2.44 -16.77 11.77
N ASN A 170 2.82 -16.24 12.93
CA ASN A 170 3.54 -14.96 13.04
C ASN A 170 4.97 -15.11 12.52
N LYS A 171 5.28 -14.48 11.38
CA LYS A 171 6.61 -14.50 10.77
C LYS A 171 6.85 -13.29 9.87
N LEU A 172 8.13 -12.96 9.70
CA LEU A 172 8.58 -12.13 8.58
C LEU A 172 8.76 -13.01 7.35
N ARG A 173 8.29 -12.52 6.21
CA ARG A 173 8.43 -13.14 4.90
C ARG A 173 9.09 -12.17 3.93
N ALA A 174 9.56 -12.71 2.82
CA ALA A 174 10.01 -11.91 1.69
C ALA A 174 9.38 -12.40 0.38
N ALA A 175 9.24 -11.50 -0.58
CA ALA A 175 8.87 -11.77 -1.96
C ALA A 175 9.91 -11.14 -2.89
N ASN A 176 10.37 -11.91 -3.88
CA ASN A 176 11.33 -11.47 -4.88
C ASN A 176 10.61 -11.37 -6.22
N GLN A 177 10.90 -10.33 -6.98
CA GLN A 177 10.50 -10.26 -8.37
C GLN A 177 11.27 -11.32 -9.17
N THR A 178 10.54 -12.23 -9.83
CA THR A 178 11.13 -13.31 -10.64
C THR A 178 10.86 -13.18 -12.14
N SER A 179 10.10 -12.15 -12.54
CA SER A 179 9.71 -11.91 -13.92
C SER A 179 9.30 -10.45 -14.13
N GLY A 180 9.25 -10.01 -15.40
CA GLY A 180 8.97 -8.62 -15.75
C GLY A 180 10.23 -7.76 -15.81
N ALA A 181 10.07 -6.46 -15.96
CA ALA A 181 11.19 -5.51 -15.99
C ALA A 181 11.66 -5.18 -14.58
N CYS A 182 12.97 -5.09 -14.38
CA CYS A 182 13.56 -4.58 -13.15
C CYS A 182 13.74 -3.06 -13.27
N LEU A 183 13.76 -2.34 -12.15
CA LEU A 183 13.75 -0.87 -12.16
C LEU A 183 15.07 -0.25 -12.57
N ILE A 184 16.18 -0.97 -12.45
CA ILE A 184 17.51 -0.52 -12.85
C ILE A 184 17.97 -1.37 -14.04
N ALA A 185 18.31 -0.73 -15.15
CA ALA A 185 18.94 -1.41 -16.28
C ALA A 185 20.32 -1.94 -15.88
N PRO A 186 20.75 -3.12 -16.39
CA PRO A 186 22.09 -3.62 -16.14
C PRO A 186 23.12 -2.60 -16.62
N HIS A 187 24.04 -2.17 -15.74
CA HIS A 187 25.16 -1.34 -16.14
C HIS A 187 26.02 -2.12 -17.15
N THR A 188 26.02 -1.68 -18.41
CA THR A 188 26.92 -2.15 -19.46
C THR A 188 28.29 -1.49 -19.35
#